data_AF-A0ABC8AJ69-F1
#
_entry.id   AF-A0ABC8AJ69-F1
#
_cell.length_a   1.000
_cell.length_b   1.000
_cell.length_c   1.000
_cell.angle_alpha   90.00
_cell.angle_beta   90.00
_cell.angle_gamma   90.00
#
_symmetry.space_group_name_H-M   'P 1'
#
loop_
_entity.id
_entity.type
_entity.pdbx_description
1 polymer ?
#
loop_
_entity_poly.entity_id
_entity_poly.type
_entity_poly.pdbx_seq_one_letter_code
_entity_poly.pdbx_strand_id
1 'polypeptide(L)'
;MWQRATELLTEVLDRSGLPYESTAGETAFYGPKIDVQVTDHAGREATLSTVQIDFHQPEQFDLHYIGPDANKHRPVMVHRSIIGSVDRAVAHLIESRT
;
A
#
# COMPACT_ATOMS: atom_id res chain seq x y z
N MET A 1 -15.54 -6.70 -2.13
CA MET A 1 -14.67 -5.85 -1.30
C MET A 1 -13.24 -5.87 -1.81
N TRP A 2 -12.59 -7.05 -1.88
CA TRP A 2 -11.27 -7.23 -2.48
C TRP A 2 -11.16 -6.71 -3.93
N GLN A 3 -12.07 -7.14 -4.81
CA GLN A 3 -12.08 -6.70 -6.21
C GLN A 3 -12.15 -5.17 -6.34
N ARG A 4 -13.06 -4.53 -5.60
CA ARG A 4 -13.17 -3.06 -5.56
C ARG A 4 -11.88 -2.39 -5.07
N ALA A 5 -11.21 -2.97 -4.08
CA ALA A 5 -9.93 -2.48 -3.57
C ALA A 5 -8.84 -2.55 -4.66
N THR A 6 -8.77 -3.68 -5.37
CA THR A 6 -7.84 -3.90 -6.47
C THR A 6 -8.10 -2.95 -7.63
N GLU A 7 -9.36 -2.77 -8.03
CA GLU A 7 -9.78 -1.85 -9.08
C GLU A 7 -9.38 -0.40 -8.74
N LEU A 8 -9.62 0.05 -7.51
CA LEU A 8 -9.22 1.38 -7.05
C LEU A 8 -7.71 1.60 -7.12
N LEU A 9 -6.91 0.62 -6.67
CA LEU A 9 -5.45 0.73 -6.73
C LEU A 9 -4.94 0.70 -8.18
N THR A 10 -5.56 -0.11 -9.04
CA THR A 10 -5.22 -0.19 -10.46
C THR A 10 -5.51 1.14 -11.15
N GLU A 11 -6.68 1.74 -10.92
CA GLU A 11 -7.03 3.05 -11.48
C GLU A 11 -6.05 4.16 -11.04
N VAL A 12 -5.60 4.11 -9.77
CA VAL A 12 -4.59 5.04 -9.26
C VAL A 12 -3.25 4.87 -9.98
N LEU A 13 -2.83 3.62 -10.21
CA LEU A 13 -1.60 3.31 -10.95
C LEU A 13 -1.71 3.73 -12.43
N ASP A 14 -2.82 3.40 -13.10
CA ASP A 14 -3.10 3.80 -14.48
C ASP A 14 -3.01 5.33 -14.66
N ARG A 15 -3.62 6.08 -13.72
CA ARG A 15 -3.59 7.54 -13.73
C ARG A 15 -2.22 8.13 -13.40
N SER A 16 -1.36 7.39 -12.71
CA SER A 16 -0.01 7.85 -12.37
C SER A 16 0.93 7.88 -13.57
N GLY A 17 0.65 7.06 -14.60
CA GLY A 17 1.50 6.89 -15.77
C GLY A 17 2.85 6.21 -15.47
N LEU A 18 3.03 5.66 -14.26
CA LEU A 18 4.23 4.94 -13.87
C LEU A 18 4.16 3.49 -14.36
N PRO A 19 5.30 2.87 -14.73
CA PRO A 19 5.34 1.44 -14.97
C PRO A 19 5.06 0.69 -13.66
N TYR A 20 4.23 -0.34 -13.73
CA TYR A 20 3.94 -1.21 -12.61
C TYR A 20 3.68 -2.63 -13.10
N GLU A 21 3.88 -3.59 -12.21
CA GLU A 21 3.60 -5.00 -12.46
C GLU A 21 2.59 -5.50 -11.44
N SER A 22 1.69 -6.39 -11.88
CA SER A 22 0.74 -7.04 -10.99
C SER A 22 1.32 -8.36 -10.50
N THR A 23 1.69 -8.42 -9.22
CA THR A 23 2.16 -9.66 -8.59
C THR A 23 0.97 -10.43 -8.02
N ALA A 24 0.61 -11.55 -8.65
CA ALA A 24 -0.39 -12.47 -8.11
C ALA A 24 0.24 -13.35 -7.02
N GLY A 25 -0.26 -13.24 -5.77
CA GLY A 25 0.10 -14.17 -4.68
C GLY A 25 0.89 -13.58 -3.51
N GLU A 26 1.40 -12.35 -3.59
CA GLU A 26 2.09 -11.64 -2.48
C GLU A 26 1.15 -10.75 -1.65
N THR A 27 -0.16 -10.98 -1.75
CA THR A 27 -1.15 -10.09 -1.19
C THR A 27 -1.29 -10.33 0.30
N ALA A 28 -1.05 -9.28 1.09
CA ALA A 28 -1.33 -9.25 2.52
C ALA A 28 -2.77 -9.73 2.78
N PHE A 29 -2.94 -10.53 3.84
CA PHE A 29 -4.14 -11.33 4.12
C PHE A 29 -5.46 -10.52 4.19
N TYR A 30 -5.38 -9.19 4.32
CA TYR A 30 -6.50 -8.28 4.60
C TYR A 30 -6.70 -7.17 3.55
N GLY A 31 -5.88 -7.08 2.50
CA GLY A 31 -6.15 -6.14 1.41
C GLY A 31 -5.03 -6.00 0.38
N PRO A 32 -5.34 -5.57 -0.85
CA PRO A 32 -4.33 -5.29 -1.88
C PRO A 32 -3.51 -4.05 -1.52
N LYS A 33 -2.29 -4.00 -2.05
CA LYS A 33 -1.33 -2.92 -1.80
C LYS A 33 -0.56 -2.56 -3.06
N ILE A 34 -0.07 -1.34 -3.10
CA ILE A 34 0.95 -0.85 -4.02
C ILE A 34 2.26 -0.81 -3.23
N ASP A 35 3.28 -1.50 -3.71
CA ASP A 35 4.63 -1.42 -3.17
C ASP A 35 5.56 -0.75 -4.18
N VAL A 36 6.30 0.26 -3.73
CA VAL A 36 7.36 0.88 -4.51
C VAL A 36 8.66 0.13 -4.23
N GLN A 37 9.12 -0.62 -5.22
CA GLN A 37 10.39 -1.32 -5.15
C GLN A 37 11.54 -0.39 -5.52
N VAL A 38 12.66 -0.54 -4.82
CA VAL A 38 13.95 0.06 -5.17
C VAL A 38 14.99 -1.03 -5.30
N THR A 39 15.87 -0.87 -6.28
CA THR A 39 16.99 -1.79 -6.53
C THR A 39 18.29 -1.12 -6.10
N ASP A 40 19.12 -1.83 -5.34
CA ASP A 40 20.45 -1.33 -4.96
C ASP A 40 21.51 -1.63 -6.04
N HIS A 41 22.75 -1.15 -5.80
CA HIS A 41 23.87 -1.34 -6.73
C HIS A 41 24.29 -2.81 -6.94
N ALA A 42 23.90 -3.70 -6.03
CA ALA A 42 24.12 -5.13 -6.15
C ALA A 42 22.96 -5.86 -6.85
N GLY A 43 21.94 -5.13 -7.32
CA GLY A 43 20.79 -5.69 -8.01
C GLY A 43 19.73 -6.30 -7.09
N ARG A 44 19.76 -6.04 -5.77
CA ARG A 44 18.77 -6.57 -4.83
C ARG A 44 17.58 -5.61 -4.76
N GLU A 45 16.37 -6.17 -4.77
CA GLU A 45 15.14 -5.39 -4.66
C GLU A 45 14.64 -5.35 -3.22
N ALA A 46 14.15 -4.17 -2.82
CA ALA A 46 13.50 -3.98 -1.55
C ALA A 46 12.34 -2.99 -1.68
N THR A 47 11.28 -3.21 -0.90
CA THR A 47 10.16 -2.27 -0.82
C THR A 47 10.56 -1.05 0.00
N LEU A 48 10.55 0.12 -0.65
CA LEU A 48 10.79 1.40 0.01
C LEU A 48 9.50 1.98 0.60
N SER A 49 8.41 1.93 -0.15
CA SER A 49 7.14 2.53 0.23
C SER A 49 5.98 1.58 -0.04
N THR A 50 4.93 1.68 0.77
CA THR A 50 3.70 0.91 0.60
C THR A 50 2.47 1.78 0.79
N VAL A 51 1.43 1.49 0.00
CA VAL A 51 0.07 1.98 0.21
C VAL A 51 -0.86 0.79 0.14
N GLN A 52 -1.59 0.53 1.21
CA GLN A 52 -2.48 -0.62 1.33
C GLN A 52 -3.89 -0.15 1.68
N ILE A 53 -4.89 -0.72 0.99
CA ILE A 53 -6.30 -0.50 1.33
C ILE A 53 -6.81 -1.68 2.13
N ASP A 54 -7.33 -1.40 3.33
CA ASP A 54 -7.81 -2.37 4.28
C ASP A 54 -9.30 -2.13 4.59
N PHE A 55 -10.10 -3.13 4.28
CA PHE A 55 -11.52 -3.16 4.61
C PHE A 55 -11.86 -4.15 5.73
N HIS A 56 -10.90 -4.98 6.14
CA HIS A 56 -11.09 -6.04 7.12
C HIS A 56 -10.98 -5.50 8.56
N GLN A 57 -9.92 -4.74 8.87
CA GLN A 57 -9.74 -4.19 10.23
C GLN A 57 -10.89 -3.27 10.66
N PRO A 58 -11.44 -2.38 9.81
CA PRO A 58 -12.63 -1.61 10.17
C PRO A 58 -13.84 -2.44 10.59
N GLU A 59 -14.01 -3.63 10.00
CA GLU A 59 -15.07 -4.56 10.38
C GLU A 59 -14.76 -5.27 11.70
N GLN A 60 -13.53 -5.77 11.86
CA GLN A 60 -13.09 -6.45 13.09
C GLN A 60 -13.18 -5.57 14.34
N PHE A 61 -12.86 -4.27 14.21
CA PHE A 61 -12.90 -3.31 15.31
C PHE A 61 -14.25 -2.58 15.45
N ASP A 62 -15.27 -2.96 14.68
CA ASP A 62 -16.60 -2.31 14.66
C ASP A 62 -16.50 -0.78 14.48
N LEU A 63 -15.65 -0.33 13.56
CA LEU A 63 -15.44 1.10 13.31
C LEU A 63 -16.59 1.68 12.47
N HIS A 64 -17.12 2.83 12.91
CA HIS A 64 -18.23 3.52 12.25
C HIS A 64 -18.08 5.04 12.32
N TYR A 65 -18.63 5.73 11.33
CA TYR A 65 -18.84 7.18 11.35
C TYR A 65 -20.27 7.52 10.88
N ILE A 66 -20.74 8.72 11.18
CA ILE A 66 -22.04 9.22 10.70
C ILE A 66 -21.83 9.96 9.38
N GLY A 67 -22.50 9.49 8.33
CA GLY A 67 -22.43 10.06 6.99
C GLY A 67 -23.29 11.31 6.84
N PRO A 68 -23.18 12.02 5.69
CA PRO A 68 -24.01 13.18 5.38
C PRO A 68 -25.52 12.84 5.25
N ASP A 69 -25.84 11.55 5.07
CA ASP A 69 -27.20 11.00 5.08
C ASP A 69 -27.71 10.67 6.50
N ALA A 70 -26.96 11.06 7.54
CA ALA A 70 -27.21 10.76 8.95
C ALA A 70 -27.22 9.25 9.31
N ASN A 71 -26.76 8.37 8.42
CA ASN A 71 -26.66 6.94 8.69
C ASN A 71 -25.26 6.55 9.17
N LYS A 72 -25.15 5.34 9.76
CA LYS A 72 -23.85 4.73 10.10
C LYS A 72 -23.19 4.17 8.86
N HIS A 73 -21.93 4.52 8.64
CA HIS A 73 -21.08 4.00 7.58
C HIS A 73 -19.80 3.43 8.16
N ARG A 74 -19.25 2.41 7.50
CA ARG A 74 -17.95 1.82 7.85
C ARG A 74 -16.84 2.56 7.10
N PRO A 75 -15.78 3.03 7.78
CA PRO A 75 -14.66 3.65 7.09
C PRO A 75 -13.84 2.60 6.34
N VAL A 76 -13.09 3.05 5.34
CA VAL A 76 -12.00 2.28 4.71
C VAL A 76 -10.70 2.75 5.35
N MET A 77 -9.84 1.81 5.74
CA MET A 77 -8.54 2.13 6.33
C MET A 77 -7.47 2.11 5.25
N VAL A 78 -6.59 3.11 5.25
CA VAL A 78 -5.44 3.18 4.33
C VAL A 78 -4.17 3.14 5.15
N HIS A 79 -3.42 2.06 5.04
CA HIS A 79 -2.10 1.93 5.65
C HIS A 79 -1.06 2.46 4.67
N ARG A 80 -0.12 3.29 5.16
CA ARG A 80 0.93 3.84 4.31
C ARG A 80 2.26 3.92 5.04
N SER A 81 3.34 3.72 4.31
CA SER A 81 4.69 4.11 4.72
C SER A 81 5.42 4.70 3.53
N ILE A 82 6.00 5.90 3.67
CA ILE A 82 6.78 6.57 2.61
C ILE A 82 8.22 6.04 2.60
N ILE A 83 8.76 5.82 3.79
CA ILE A 83 10.10 5.30 4.02
C ILE A 83 9.89 4.10 4.94
N GLY A 84 9.95 2.89 4.39
CA GLY A 84 9.56 1.64 5.02
C GLY A 84 10.07 1.51 6.45
N SER A 85 11.33 1.09 6.60
CA SER A 85 12.07 1.18 7.86
C SER A 85 13.15 2.25 7.71
N VAL A 86 13.36 3.02 8.78
CA VAL A 86 14.44 4.00 8.85
C VAL A 86 15.80 3.32 8.63
N ASP A 87 16.00 2.14 9.21
CA ASP A 87 17.20 1.32 9.04
C ASP A 87 17.45 0.98 7.56
N ARG A 88 16.41 0.55 6.83
CA ARG A 88 16.54 0.26 5.39
C ARG A 88 16.87 1.50 4.57
N ALA A 89 16.26 2.63 4.92
CA ALA A 89 16.54 3.90 4.24
C ALA A 89 17.98 4.36 4.47
N VAL A 90 18.46 4.27 5.71
CA VAL A 90 19.86 4.59 6.05
C VAL A 90 20.82 3.63 5.34
N ALA A 91 20.54 2.33 5.32
CA ALA A 91 21.35 1.35 4.60
C ALA A 91 21.45 1.68 3.11
N HIS A 92 20.32 1.97 2.45
CA HIS A 92 20.31 2.36 1.04
C HIS A 92 21.09 3.66 0.78
N LEU A 93 20.97 4.65 1.67
CA LEU A 93 21.75 5.90 1.57
C LEU A 93 23.26 5.68 1.73
N ILE A 94 23.68 4.73 2.58
CA ILE A 94 25.09 4.36 2.74
C ILE A 94 25.60 3.65 1.47
N GLU A 95 24.85 2.68 0.96
CA GLU A 95 25.22 1.94 -0.25
C GLU A 95 25.28 2.84 -1.49
N SER A 96 24.37 3.81 -1.62
CA SER A 96 24.32 4.74 -2.77
C SER A 96 25.54 5.66 -2.93
N ARG A 97 26.42 5.72 -1.91
CA ARG A 97 27.62 6.56 -1.89
C ARG A 97 28.90 5.80 -2.20
N THR A 98 28.82 4.50 -2.48
CA THR A 98 29.95 3.63 -2.80
C THR A 98 29.88 3.20 -4.25
#